data_AF-A0A2R7KLQ3-F1
#
_entry.id   AF-A0A2R7KLQ3-F1
#
_cell.length_a   1.000
_cell.length_b   1.000
_cell.length_c   1.000
_cell.angle_alpha   90.00
_cell.angle_beta   90.00
_cell.angle_gamma   90.00
#
_symmetry.space_group_name_H-M   'P 1'
#
loop_
_entity.id
_entity.type
_entity.pdbx_description
1 polymer ?
#
loop_
_entity_poly.entity_id
_entity_poly.type
_entity_poly.pdbx_seq_one_letter_code
_entity_poly.pdbx_strand_id
1 'polypeptide(L)'
;MNKPELLENQTAHYFTVSSIDFEKSYKVMDMRIAKGFSDRELSFLLGYHPLYVRDVENPLHSKRYKARDTNYLLHIFNCTLPEILDGKLEELTYKLFVVVTSNADETKSYDIFKEGPTGKSRVFRSFTELPAFKAVGLKSVASPIMVKDFILGLLDEGYFSEPKTGLELFRTCVEHFKGHVRLFFITNAFKLIHKMEGRSIKVSKNEMKRFVYSE
;
A
#
# COMPACT_ATOMS: atom_id res chain seq x y z
N MET A 1 16.84 8.68 -29.58
CA MET A 1 15.38 8.74 -29.78
C MET A 1 14.98 10.20 -29.71
N ASN A 2 14.23 10.73 -30.67
CA ASN A 2 13.64 12.07 -30.53
C ASN A 2 12.68 12.02 -29.33
N LYS A 3 12.77 13.00 -28.43
CA LYS A 3 11.89 13.07 -27.25
C LYS A 3 10.44 13.08 -27.75
N PRO A 4 9.55 12.20 -27.25
CA PRO A 4 8.14 12.24 -27.64
C PRO A 4 7.58 13.63 -27.33
N GLU A 5 6.79 14.18 -28.25
CA GLU A 5 6.01 15.39 -27.97
C GLU A 5 5.07 15.08 -26.80
N LEU A 6 5.25 15.82 -25.71
CA LEU A 6 4.44 15.67 -24.51
C LEU A 6 3.21 16.57 -24.65
N LEU A 7 2.07 16.08 -24.18
CA LEU A 7 0.88 16.90 -23.99
C LEU A 7 1.11 17.92 -22.88
N GLU A 8 0.31 18.99 -22.83
CA GLU A 8 0.43 20.07 -21.83
C GLU A 8 0.32 19.56 -20.39
N ASN A 9 -0.48 18.51 -20.15
CA ASN A 9 -0.64 17.88 -18.85
C ASN A 9 0.38 16.77 -18.57
N GLN A 10 1.42 16.64 -19.39
CA GLN A 10 2.44 15.59 -19.27
C GLN A 10 3.81 16.15 -18.87
N THR A 11 4.52 15.38 -18.06
CA THR A 11 5.93 15.60 -17.76
C THR A 11 6.71 14.32 -18.00
N ALA A 12 8.00 14.45 -18.35
CA ALA A 12 8.83 13.29 -18.59
C ALA A 12 10.13 13.32 -17.79
N HIS A 13 10.51 12.15 -17.28
CA HIS A 13 11.58 11.99 -16.30
C HIS A 13 12.50 10.86 -16.75
N TYR A 14 13.81 11.07 -16.59
CA TYR A 14 14.84 10.12 -16.93
C TYR A 14 15.75 9.91 -15.72
N PHE A 15 15.90 8.67 -15.27
CA PHE A 15 16.71 8.36 -14.10
C PHE A 15 17.13 6.90 -14.09
N THR A 16 18.10 6.57 -13.22
CA THR A 16 18.52 5.19 -12.96
C THR A 16 18.01 4.75 -11.61
N VAL A 17 17.53 3.51 -11.51
CA VAL A 17 17.05 2.92 -10.26
C VAL A 17 17.61 1.52 -10.07
N SER A 18 17.73 1.10 -8.81
CA SER A 18 18.01 -0.29 -8.42
C SER A 18 16.91 -1.22 -8.94
N SER A 19 17.28 -2.24 -9.72
CA SER A 19 16.32 -3.19 -10.31
C SER A 19 15.55 -3.95 -9.24
N ILE A 20 16.23 -4.40 -8.17
CA ILE A 20 15.60 -5.13 -7.06
C ILE A 20 14.53 -4.31 -6.35
N ASP A 21 14.78 -3.02 -6.11
CA ASP A 21 13.84 -2.15 -5.43
C ASP A 21 12.65 -1.81 -6.33
N PHE A 22 12.92 -1.60 -7.62
CA PHE A 22 11.92 -1.31 -8.62
C PHE A 22 10.96 -2.48 -8.83
N GLU A 23 11.48 -3.69 -9.08
CA GLU A 23 10.65 -4.88 -9.29
C GLU A 23 9.85 -5.25 -8.05
N LYS A 24 10.46 -5.20 -6.86
CA LYS A 24 9.77 -5.42 -5.59
C LYS A 24 8.58 -4.50 -5.43
N SER A 25 8.73 -3.19 -5.71
CA SER A 25 7.62 -2.23 -5.59
C SER A 25 6.42 -2.64 -6.45
N TYR A 26 6.65 -3.06 -7.70
CA TYR A 26 5.56 -3.42 -8.61
C TYR A 26 5.01 -4.83 -8.38
N LYS A 27 5.82 -5.79 -7.92
CA LYS A 27 5.31 -7.08 -7.43
C LYS A 27 4.40 -6.91 -6.21
N VAL A 28 4.81 -6.08 -5.26
CA VAL A 28 3.97 -5.74 -4.09
C VAL A 28 2.69 -5.05 -4.53
N MET A 29 2.76 -4.13 -5.51
CA MET A 29 1.58 -3.49 -6.08
C MET A 29 0.61 -4.52 -6.69
N ASP A 30 1.11 -5.50 -7.45
CA ASP A 30 0.29 -6.55 -8.05
C ASP A 30 -0.38 -7.41 -6.97
N MET A 31 0.37 -7.85 -5.95
CA MET A 31 -0.17 -8.59 -4.82
C MET A 31 -1.23 -7.79 -4.05
N ARG A 32 -0.96 -6.50 -3.81
CA ARG A 32 -1.87 -5.57 -3.15
C ARG A 32 -3.19 -5.47 -3.91
N ILE A 33 -3.14 -5.25 -5.22
CA ILE A 33 -4.32 -5.15 -6.09
C ILE A 33 -5.07 -6.48 -6.13
N ALA A 34 -4.36 -7.61 -6.25
CA ALA A 34 -4.96 -8.94 -6.28
C ALA A 34 -5.69 -9.29 -4.96
N LYS A 35 -5.17 -8.83 -3.82
CA LYS A 35 -5.83 -8.96 -2.50
C LYS A 35 -6.94 -7.94 -2.28
N GLY A 36 -7.14 -7.00 -3.20
CA GLY A 36 -8.18 -5.97 -3.10
C GLY A 36 -7.84 -4.85 -2.13
N PHE A 37 -6.56 -4.61 -1.83
CA PHE A 37 -6.13 -3.53 -0.96
C PHE A 37 -5.83 -2.26 -1.78
N SER A 38 -6.26 -1.10 -1.28
CA SER A 38 -5.72 0.19 -1.72
C SER A 38 -4.31 0.42 -1.16
N ASP A 39 -3.61 1.40 -1.72
CA ASP A 39 -2.33 1.92 -1.21
C ASP A 39 -2.42 2.34 0.27
N ARG A 40 -3.51 3.01 0.65
CA ARG A 40 -3.77 3.44 2.04
C ARG A 40 -4.01 2.26 2.97
N GLU A 41 -4.73 1.25 2.51
CA GLU A 41 -5.00 0.05 3.30
C GLU A 41 -3.74 -0.78 3.52
N LEU A 42 -2.90 -0.96 2.51
CA LEU A 42 -1.60 -1.60 2.72
C LEU A 42 -0.69 -0.76 3.62
N SER A 43 -0.75 0.58 3.53
CA SER A 43 -0.02 1.46 4.45
C SER A 43 -0.46 1.27 5.91
N PHE A 44 -1.78 1.13 6.14
CA PHE A 44 -2.34 0.80 7.44
C PHE A 44 -1.87 -0.56 7.94
N LEU A 45 -1.91 -1.60 7.09
CA LEU A 45 -1.45 -2.93 7.45
C LEU A 45 0.02 -2.92 7.84
N LEU A 46 0.87 -2.20 7.09
CA LEU A 46 2.27 -1.98 7.40
C LEU A 46 2.49 -1.11 8.66
N GLY A 47 1.47 -0.43 9.18
CA GLY A 47 1.61 0.51 10.30
C GLY A 47 2.40 1.76 9.92
N TYR A 48 2.17 2.32 8.73
CA TYR A 48 2.75 3.59 8.30
C TYR A 48 1.68 4.64 7.99
N HIS A 49 2.11 5.88 7.77
CA HIS A 49 1.24 6.97 7.33
C HIS A 49 0.49 6.58 6.03
N PRO A 50 -0.78 6.98 5.85
CA PRO A 50 -1.63 6.53 4.73
C PRO A 50 -1.04 6.64 3.31
N LEU A 51 -0.10 7.56 3.09
CA LEU A 51 0.53 7.78 1.78
C LEU A 51 1.83 6.97 1.56
N TYR A 52 2.26 6.17 2.53
CA TYR A 52 3.55 5.47 2.46
C TYR A 52 3.66 4.55 1.24
N VAL A 53 2.67 3.68 1.01
CA VAL A 53 2.70 2.75 -0.13
C VAL A 53 2.58 3.49 -1.46
N ARG A 54 1.71 4.51 -1.54
CA ARG A 54 1.62 5.40 -2.71
C ARG A 54 2.99 5.96 -3.09
N ASP A 55 3.70 6.47 -2.08
CA ASP A 55 5.03 7.04 -2.26
C ASP A 55 6.08 5.97 -2.59
N VAL A 56 5.88 4.69 -2.24
CA VAL A 56 6.79 3.59 -2.62
C VAL A 56 6.54 3.07 -4.04
N GLU A 57 5.28 3.08 -4.48
CA GLU A 57 4.84 2.64 -5.81
C GLU A 57 5.03 3.74 -6.87
N ASN A 58 5.18 5.00 -6.45
CA ASN A 58 5.50 6.11 -7.34
C ASN A 58 6.96 5.97 -7.86
N PRO A 59 7.16 5.84 -9.18
CA PRO A 59 8.49 5.64 -9.75
C PRO A 59 9.44 6.81 -9.51
N LEU A 60 8.91 8.02 -9.33
CA LEU A 60 9.68 9.26 -9.16
C LEU A 60 10.02 9.57 -7.70
N HIS A 61 9.37 8.90 -6.75
CA HIS A 61 9.66 9.11 -5.34
C HIS A 61 10.88 8.27 -4.94
N SER A 62 11.63 8.72 -3.92
CA SER A 62 12.79 8.01 -3.37
C SER A 62 12.49 6.90 -2.35
N LYS A 63 11.22 6.71 -1.92
CA LYS A 63 10.88 5.76 -0.86
C LYS A 63 10.85 4.35 -1.41
N ARG A 64 11.44 3.40 -0.69
CA ARG A 64 11.45 1.97 -1.04
C ARG A 64 11.10 1.11 0.18
N TYR A 65 10.58 -0.08 -0.05
CA TYR A 65 10.40 -1.09 1.00
C TYR A 65 11.76 -1.51 1.56
N LYS A 66 11.97 -1.35 2.87
CA LYS A 66 13.18 -1.82 3.55
C LYS A 66 13.07 -3.33 3.82
N ALA A 67 14.18 -3.99 4.17
CA ALA A 67 14.18 -5.43 4.51
C ALA A 67 13.14 -5.80 5.60
N ARG A 68 13.01 -4.96 6.63
CA ARG A 68 11.98 -5.11 7.69
C ARG A 68 10.53 -4.99 7.17
N ASP A 69 10.33 -4.25 6.08
CA ASP A 69 9.03 -4.13 5.42
C ASP A 69 8.76 -5.36 4.57
N THR A 70 9.78 -5.87 3.86
CA THR A 70 9.71 -7.14 3.13
C THR A 70 9.28 -8.28 4.04
N ASN A 71 9.91 -8.45 5.20
CA ASN A 71 9.51 -9.51 6.16
C ASN A 71 8.04 -9.37 6.57
N TYR A 72 7.56 -8.15 6.77
CA TYR A 72 6.19 -7.90 7.18
C TYR A 72 5.19 -8.10 6.02
N LEU A 73 5.58 -7.78 4.79
CA LEU A 73 4.80 -8.06 3.58
C LEU A 73 4.58 -9.56 3.38
N LEU A 74 5.56 -10.41 3.69
CA LEU A 74 5.40 -11.87 3.66
C LEU A 74 4.25 -12.32 4.57
N HIS A 75 4.16 -11.74 5.78
CA HIS A 75 3.06 -12.03 6.70
C HIS A 75 1.71 -11.45 6.24
N ILE A 76 1.70 -10.25 5.64
CA ILE A 76 0.48 -9.61 5.13
C ILE A 76 -0.11 -10.42 3.98
N PHE A 77 0.72 -10.83 3.02
CA PHE A 77 0.25 -11.53 1.83
C PHE A 77 0.17 -13.04 2.00
N ASN A 78 0.74 -13.57 3.10
CA ASN A 78 0.92 -15.00 3.33
C ASN A 78 1.66 -15.67 2.17
N CYS A 79 2.85 -15.14 1.88
CA CYS A 79 3.70 -15.60 0.78
C CYS A 79 5.16 -15.75 1.21
N THR A 80 5.96 -16.34 0.33
CA THR A 80 7.40 -16.58 0.46
C THR A 80 8.22 -15.50 -0.24
N LEU A 81 9.50 -15.39 0.13
CA LEU A 81 10.39 -14.36 -0.39
C LEU A 81 10.49 -14.35 -1.93
N PRO A 82 10.62 -15.51 -2.62
CA PRO A 82 10.69 -15.55 -4.09
C PRO A 82 9.44 -15.00 -4.80
N GLU A 83 8.28 -14.98 -4.13
CA GLU A 83 7.04 -14.44 -4.71
C GLU A 83 7.06 -12.91 -4.77
N ILE A 84 7.82 -12.25 -3.88
CA ILE A 84 7.92 -10.77 -3.84
C ILE A 84 9.24 -10.26 -4.45
N LEU A 85 10.29 -11.09 -4.48
CA LEU A 85 11.62 -10.73 -4.96
C LEU A 85 12.13 -11.81 -5.91
N ASP A 86 12.42 -11.43 -7.16
CA ASP A 86 13.08 -12.35 -8.08
C ASP A 86 14.50 -12.65 -7.62
N GLY A 87 14.80 -13.94 -7.49
CA GLY A 87 16.15 -14.41 -7.12
C GLY A 87 17.17 -14.28 -8.25
N LYS A 88 16.75 -13.90 -9.46
CA LYS A 88 17.60 -13.70 -10.62
C LYS A 88 17.25 -12.36 -11.26
N LEU A 89 18.14 -11.39 -11.10
CA LEU A 89 18.06 -10.09 -11.77
C LEU A 89 19.09 -10.10 -12.91
N GLU A 90 18.62 -9.90 -14.14
CA GLU A 90 19.51 -9.83 -15.31
C GLU A 90 20.41 -8.59 -15.26
N GLU A 91 19.91 -7.48 -14.71
CA GLU A 91 20.63 -6.23 -14.55
C GLU A 91 20.45 -5.72 -13.11
N LEU A 92 21.48 -5.12 -12.53
CA LEU A 92 21.43 -4.55 -11.16
C LEU A 92 20.74 -3.18 -11.10
N THR A 93 20.69 -2.48 -12.22
CA THR A 93 20.06 -1.17 -12.34
C THR A 93 19.31 -1.04 -13.65
N TYR A 94 18.21 -0.30 -13.62
CA TYR A 94 17.42 0.05 -14.80
C TYR A 94 17.55 1.53 -15.09
N LYS A 95 17.78 1.86 -16.36
CA LYS A 95 17.59 3.21 -16.89
C LYS A 95 16.15 3.34 -17.32
N LEU A 96 15.44 4.26 -16.69
CA LEU A 96 14.01 4.45 -16.88
C LEU A 96 13.72 5.78 -17.56
N PHE A 97 12.73 5.73 -18.43
CA PHE A 97 12.02 6.89 -18.96
C PHE A 97 10.58 6.79 -18.47
N VAL A 98 10.09 7.81 -17.77
CA VAL A 98 8.73 7.83 -17.21
C VAL A 98 7.99 9.04 -17.73
N VAL A 99 6.83 8.82 -18.33
CA VAL A 99 5.86 9.87 -18.66
C VAL A 99 4.81 9.89 -17.56
N VAL A 100 4.57 11.06 -16.98
CA VAL A 100 3.54 11.30 -15.98
C VAL A 100 2.47 12.19 -16.59
N THR A 101 1.23 11.74 -16.54
CA THR A 101 0.05 12.50 -16.98
C THR A 101 -0.75 12.92 -15.76
N SER A 102 -1.00 14.21 -15.61
CA SER A 102 -1.93 14.74 -14.59
C SER A 102 -3.36 14.61 -15.09
N ASN A 103 -4.21 13.91 -14.32
CA ASN A 103 -5.60 13.65 -14.67
C ASN A 103 -6.53 14.72 -14.07
N ALA A 104 -7.77 14.80 -14.57
CA ALA A 104 -8.76 15.77 -14.12
C ALA A 104 -9.24 15.54 -12.67
N ASP A 105 -9.12 14.33 -12.14
CA ASP A 105 -9.49 13.95 -10.76
C ASP A 105 -8.32 14.05 -9.78
N GLU A 106 -7.30 14.85 -10.11
CA GLU A 106 -6.06 15.05 -9.34
C GLU A 106 -5.19 13.79 -9.19
N THR A 107 -5.56 12.67 -9.81
CA THR A 107 -4.71 11.49 -9.87
C THR A 107 -3.62 11.65 -10.93
N LYS A 108 -2.61 10.78 -10.86
CA LYS A 108 -1.53 10.71 -11.87
C LYS A 108 -1.57 9.37 -12.58
N SER A 109 -1.36 9.40 -13.89
CA SER A 109 -1.08 8.20 -14.69
C SER A 109 0.41 8.16 -15.03
N TYR A 110 0.99 6.97 -14.97
CA TYR A 110 2.41 6.74 -15.22
C TYR A 110 2.55 5.74 -16.36
N ASP A 111 3.33 6.11 -17.37
CA ASP A 111 3.85 5.19 -18.38
C ASP A 111 5.35 5.06 -18.16
N ILE A 112 5.79 3.85 -17.77
CA ILE A 112 7.17 3.56 -17.42
C ILE A 112 7.79 2.73 -18.54
N PHE A 113 8.91 3.21 -19.05
CA PHE A 113 9.70 2.57 -20.09
C PHE A 113 11.09 2.22 -19.53
N LYS A 114 11.55 1.01 -19.83
CA LYS A 114 12.91 0.54 -19.52
C LYS A 114 13.77 0.63 -20.78
N GLU A 115 14.92 1.28 -20.68
CA GLU A 115 15.92 1.29 -21.75
C GLU A 115 16.65 -0.05 -21.80
N GLY A 116 16.64 -0.71 -22.96
CA GLY A 116 17.36 -1.96 -23.17
C GLY A 116 18.84 -1.75 -23.54
N PRO A 117 19.63 -2.84 -23.66
CA PRO A 117 21.06 -2.78 -23.94
C PRO A 117 21.42 -2.06 -25.24
N THR A 118 20.50 -2.03 -26.20
CA THR A 118 20.66 -1.37 -27.51
C THR A 118 20.23 0.10 -27.52
N GLY A 119 19.91 0.68 -26.35
CA GLY A 119 19.40 2.04 -26.21
C GLY A 119 17.93 2.21 -26.64
N LYS A 120 17.24 1.12 -26.98
CA LYS A 120 15.81 1.13 -27.31
C LYS A 120 14.98 0.95 -26.04
N SER A 121 14.08 1.88 -25.78
CA SER A 121 13.13 1.80 -24.67
C SER A 121 11.96 0.88 -24.99
N ARG A 122 11.54 0.07 -24.01
CA ARG A 122 10.34 -0.77 -24.07
C ARG A 122 9.42 -0.40 -22.93
N VAL A 123 8.11 -0.47 -23.16
CA VAL A 123 7.12 -0.30 -22.09
C VAL A 123 7.36 -1.38 -21.04
N PHE A 124 7.58 -0.95 -19.80
CA PHE A 124 7.64 -1.83 -18.65
C PHE A 124 6.25 -1.96 -18.02
N ARG A 125 5.59 -0.82 -17.75
CA ARG A 125 4.28 -0.79 -17.08
C ARG A 125 3.57 0.54 -17.29
N SER A 126 2.25 0.49 -17.33
CA SER A 126 1.37 1.66 -17.25
C SER A 126 0.36 1.49 -16.12
N PHE A 127 0.11 2.54 -15.34
CA PHE A 127 -0.93 2.53 -14.29
C PHE A 127 -1.40 3.94 -13.91
N THR A 128 -2.56 4.02 -13.26
CA THR A 128 -3.11 5.26 -12.70
C THR A 128 -3.22 5.14 -11.18
N GLU A 129 -2.89 6.20 -10.45
CA GLU A 129 -3.08 6.26 -9.00
C GLU A 129 -4.55 6.04 -8.64
N LEU A 130 -4.77 5.38 -7.49
CA LEU A 130 -6.11 5.21 -6.96
C LEU A 130 -6.56 6.51 -6.27
N PRO A 131 -7.76 7.04 -6.60
CA PRO A 131 -8.35 8.16 -5.85
C PRO A 131 -8.48 7.83 -4.37
N ALA A 132 -8.44 8.87 -3.52
CA ALA A 132 -8.32 8.70 -2.08
C ALA A 132 -9.41 7.87 -1.39
N PHE A 133 -10.60 7.87 -1.99
CA PHE A 133 -11.80 7.24 -1.45
C PHE A 133 -12.28 6.06 -2.30
N LYS A 134 -11.52 5.69 -3.34
CA LYS A 134 -11.91 4.57 -4.22
C LYS A 134 -11.60 3.26 -3.52
N ALA A 135 -12.65 2.58 -3.08
CA ALA A 135 -12.53 1.20 -2.62
C ALA A 135 -12.05 0.32 -3.77
N VAL A 136 -11.01 -0.47 -3.52
CA VAL A 136 -10.55 -1.52 -4.43
C VAL A 136 -11.06 -2.86 -3.91
N GLY A 137 -11.34 -3.78 -4.82
CA GLY A 137 -11.44 -5.18 -4.45
C GLY A 137 -12.81 -5.68 -3.99
N LEU A 138 -12.73 -6.72 -3.15
CA LEU A 138 -13.79 -7.69 -2.89
C LEU A 138 -14.97 -7.08 -2.10
N LYS A 139 -16.12 -7.74 -2.19
CA LYS A 139 -17.27 -7.43 -1.33
C LYS A 139 -16.91 -7.80 0.11
N SER A 140 -17.14 -6.88 1.04
CA SER A 140 -16.98 -7.14 2.47
C SER A 140 -18.11 -8.03 2.97
N VAL A 141 -17.80 -9.01 3.81
CA VAL A 141 -18.82 -9.84 4.47
C VAL A 141 -19.49 -9.10 5.64
N ALA A 142 -18.80 -8.11 6.21
CA ALA A 142 -19.29 -7.28 7.30
C ALA A 142 -19.59 -5.86 6.83
N SER A 143 -20.61 -5.22 7.41
CA SER A 143 -20.92 -3.81 7.19
C SER A 143 -20.02 -2.89 8.03
N PRO A 144 -19.92 -1.59 7.69
CA PRO A 144 -19.18 -0.64 8.53
C PRO A 144 -19.65 -0.59 9.99
N ILE A 145 -20.96 -0.76 10.22
CA ILE A 145 -21.55 -0.73 11.57
C ILE A 145 -21.14 -1.97 12.35
N MET A 146 -21.23 -3.16 11.74
CA MET A 146 -20.81 -4.42 12.37
C MET A 146 -19.33 -4.39 12.79
N VAL A 147 -18.45 -3.87 11.93
CA VAL A 147 -17.02 -3.74 12.23
C VAL A 147 -16.79 -2.75 13.39
N LYS A 148 -17.53 -1.63 13.41
CA LYS A 148 -17.44 -0.64 14.50
C LYS A 148 -17.90 -1.22 15.83
N ASP A 149 -19.04 -1.92 15.85
CA ASP A 149 -19.58 -2.54 17.07
C ASP A 149 -18.66 -3.65 17.58
N PHE A 150 -18.05 -4.44 16.69
CA PHE A 150 -17.05 -5.44 17.08
C PHE A 150 -15.80 -4.81 17.69
N ILE A 151 -15.26 -3.74 17.10
CA ILE A 151 -14.08 -3.04 17.65
C ILE A 151 -14.39 -2.39 19.00
N LEU A 152 -15.62 -1.90 19.20
CA LEU A 152 -16.08 -1.43 20.51
C LEU A 152 -16.10 -2.57 21.54
N GLY A 153 -16.61 -3.74 21.16
CA GLY A 153 -16.56 -4.93 22.02
C GLY A 153 -15.12 -5.32 22.40
N LEU A 154 -14.20 -5.31 21.44
CA LEU A 154 -12.77 -5.53 21.72
C LEU A 154 -12.19 -4.51 22.71
N LEU A 155 -12.62 -3.24 22.62
CA LEU A 155 -12.22 -2.20 23.57
C LEU A 155 -12.75 -2.52 24.98
N ASP A 156 -14.03 -2.89 25.10
CA ASP A 156 -14.65 -3.26 26.38
C ASP A 156 -14.03 -4.51 27.02
N GLU A 157 -13.57 -5.46 26.20
CA GLU A 157 -12.91 -6.69 26.63
C GLU A 157 -11.42 -6.51 27.00
N GLY A 158 -10.87 -5.29 26.86
CA GLY A 158 -9.47 -5.00 27.17
C GLY A 158 -8.48 -5.50 26.12
N TYR A 159 -8.92 -5.77 24.88
CA TYR A 159 -8.03 -6.19 23.78
C TYR A 159 -6.92 -5.17 23.50
N PHE A 160 -7.20 -3.89 23.72
CA PHE A 160 -6.28 -2.77 23.51
C PHE A 160 -5.45 -2.41 24.77
N SER A 161 -5.49 -3.24 25.81
CA SER A 161 -4.62 -3.10 26.99
C SER A 161 -3.13 -3.20 26.64
N GLU A 162 -2.82 -3.94 25.56
CA GLU A 162 -1.50 -3.99 24.94
C GLU A 162 -1.55 -3.40 23.53
N PRO A 163 -0.46 -2.79 23.03
CA PRO A 163 -0.43 -2.24 21.68
C PRO A 163 -0.63 -3.29 20.59
N LYS A 164 -1.60 -3.07 19.69
CA LYS A 164 -1.90 -3.95 18.55
C LYS A 164 -1.55 -3.30 17.23
N THR A 165 -1.00 -4.06 16.29
CA THR A 165 -0.74 -3.58 14.92
C THR A 165 -2.00 -3.58 14.07
N GLY A 166 -1.98 -2.82 12.97
CA GLY A 166 -3.07 -2.85 11.98
C GLY A 166 -3.29 -4.24 11.36
N LEU A 167 -2.23 -5.06 11.24
CA LEU A 167 -2.33 -6.43 10.74
C LEU A 167 -3.03 -7.37 11.74
N GLU A 168 -2.69 -7.27 13.03
CA GLU A 168 -3.36 -8.06 14.07
C GLU A 168 -4.86 -7.73 14.10
N LEU A 169 -5.20 -6.44 14.14
CA LEU A 169 -6.59 -5.99 14.10
C LEU A 169 -7.35 -6.50 12.87
N PHE A 170 -6.72 -6.44 11.70
CA PHE A 170 -7.29 -6.96 10.47
C PHE A 170 -7.57 -8.47 10.55
N ARG A 171 -6.59 -9.25 11.06
CA ARG A 171 -6.74 -10.70 11.23
C ARG A 171 -7.85 -11.03 12.22
N THR A 172 -7.91 -10.35 13.37
CA THR A 172 -8.97 -10.49 14.36
C THR A 172 -10.35 -10.24 13.75
N CYS A 173 -10.48 -9.22 12.91
CA CYS A 173 -11.74 -8.97 12.18
C CYS A 173 -12.06 -10.09 11.17
N VAL A 174 -11.08 -10.51 10.35
CA VAL A 174 -11.27 -11.57 9.35
C VAL A 174 -11.67 -12.89 10.00
N GLU A 175 -11.07 -13.22 11.14
CA GLU A 175 -11.38 -14.41 11.93
C GLU A 175 -12.79 -14.35 12.51
N HIS A 176 -13.16 -13.23 13.16
CA HIS A 176 -14.48 -13.04 13.74
C HIS A 176 -15.60 -13.12 12.69
N PHE A 177 -15.44 -12.41 11.57
CA PHE A 177 -16.45 -12.36 10.50
C PHE A 177 -16.36 -13.52 9.50
N LYS A 178 -15.38 -14.43 9.66
CA LYS A 178 -15.15 -15.61 8.80
C LYS A 178 -15.10 -15.26 7.30
N GLY A 179 -14.45 -14.16 6.95
CA GLY A 179 -14.39 -13.71 5.57
C GLY A 179 -13.69 -12.37 5.37
N HIS A 180 -13.65 -11.91 4.12
CA HIS A 180 -12.99 -10.65 3.78
C HIS A 180 -13.71 -9.45 4.40
N VAL A 181 -12.99 -8.67 5.19
CA VAL A 181 -13.43 -7.40 5.76
C VAL A 181 -12.68 -6.28 5.07
N ARG A 182 -13.37 -5.24 4.61
CA ARG A 182 -12.71 -4.06 4.05
C ARG A 182 -11.95 -3.31 5.15
N LEU A 183 -10.66 -3.07 4.95
CA LEU A 183 -9.80 -2.35 5.89
C LEU A 183 -10.25 -0.91 6.10
N PHE A 184 -10.84 -0.29 5.08
CA PHE A 184 -11.53 0.99 5.25
C PHE A 184 -12.57 0.98 6.38
N PHE A 185 -13.29 -0.12 6.62
CA PHE A 185 -14.29 -0.19 7.69
C PHE A 185 -13.63 -0.18 9.08
N ILE A 186 -12.48 -0.83 9.23
CA ILE A 186 -11.68 -0.82 10.46
C ILE A 186 -11.16 0.60 10.75
N THR A 187 -10.53 1.23 9.76
CA THR A 187 -10.01 2.60 9.93
C THR A 187 -11.12 3.63 10.16
N ASN A 188 -12.29 3.45 9.54
CA ASN A 188 -13.46 4.30 9.78
C ASN A 188 -14.06 4.08 11.17
N ALA A 189 -14.05 2.85 11.69
CA ALA A 189 -14.52 2.55 13.04
C ALA A 189 -13.75 3.37 14.09
N PHE A 190 -12.42 3.46 13.99
CA PHE A 190 -11.64 4.30 14.92
C PHE A 190 -12.07 5.77 14.91
N LYS A 191 -12.31 6.34 13.72
CA LYS A 191 -12.81 7.72 13.61
C LYS A 191 -14.18 7.91 14.25
N LEU A 192 -15.03 6.90 14.22
CA LEU A 192 -16.35 6.94 14.84
C LEU A 192 -16.26 6.77 16.36
N ILE A 193 -15.40 5.86 16.83
CA ILE A 193 -15.17 5.61 18.26
C ILE A 193 -14.57 6.85 18.94
N HIS A 194 -13.62 7.53 18.31
CA HIS A 194 -13.05 8.78 18.83
C HIS A 194 -14.05 9.93 18.98
N LYS A 195 -15.21 9.86 18.32
CA LYS A 195 -16.29 10.83 18.47
C LYS A 195 -17.23 10.50 19.63
N MET A 196 -17.10 9.31 20.23
CA MET A 196 -17.88 8.89 21.38
C MET A 196 -17.21 9.38 22.67
N GLU A 197 -18.01 9.92 23.59
CA GLU A 197 -17.50 10.45 24.85
C GLU A 197 -16.83 9.35 25.69
N GLY A 198 -15.65 9.65 26.24
CA GLY A 198 -14.90 8.74 27.11
C GLY A 198 -14.26 7.54 26.40
N ARG A 199 -14.32 7.44 25.06
CA ARG A 199 -13.75 6.32 24.30
C ARG A 199 -12.66 6.82 23.35
N SER A 200 -11.44 6.31 23.51
CA SER A 200 -10.38 6.60 22.55
C SER A 200 -9.39 5.46 22.39
N ILE A 201 -9.04 5.16 21.15
CA ILE A 201 -7.91 4.28 20.82
C ILE A 201 -6.72 5.16 20.46
N LYS A 202 -5.71 5.21 21.31
CA LYS A 202 -4.47 5.95 21.06
C LYS A 202 -3.68 5.29 19.94
N VAL A 203 -3.03 6.12 19.14
CA VAL A 203 -2.10 5.68 18.09
C VAL A 203 -0.70 6.08 18.50
N SER A 204 0.18 5.10 18.70
CA SER A 204 1.59 5.30 19.03
C SER A 204 2.49 4.56 18.04
N LYS A 205 3.80 4.56 18.26
CA LYS A 205 4.76 3.80 17.46
C LYS A 205 5.48 2.78 18.33
N ASN A 206 5.57 1.54 17.85
CA ASN A 206 6.40 0.53 18.50
C ASN A 206 7.90 0.72 18.17
N GLU A 207 8.76 -0.15 18.70
CA GLU A 207 10.22 -0.14 18.47
C GLU A 207 10.60 -0.19 16.98
N MET A 208 9.77 -0.87 16.18
CA MET A 208 9.92 -0.96 14.72
C MET A 208 9.44 0.30 13.98
N LYS A 209 8.98 1.32 14.71
CA LYS A 209 8.41 2.58 14.21
C LYS A 209 7.12 2.38 13.42
N ARG A 210 6.41 1.26 13.64
CA ARG A 210 5.08 0.99 13.08
C ARG A 210 4.00 1.54 14.00
N PHE A 211 2.93 2.05 13.42
CA PHE A 211 1.75 2.44 14.17
C PHE A 211 1.10 1.25 14.86
N VAL A 212 0.80 1.45 16.13
CA VAL A 212 0.10 0.50 16.99
C VAL A 212 -1.03 1.22 17.72
N TYR A 213 -2.04 0.45 18.09
CA TYR A 213 -3.31 0.89 18.64
C TYR A 213 -3.45 0.35 20.05
N SER A 214 -3.70 1.22 21.03
CA SER A 214 -3.88 0.88 22.44
C SER A 214 -4.92 1.80 23.08
N GLU A 215 -5.40 1.47 24.27
CA GLU A 215 -6.28 2.36 25.06
C GLU A 215 -5.53 3.57 25.66
#